data_AF-A0A3B0YCE1-F1
#
_entry.id   AF-A0A3B0YCE1-F1
#
_cell.length_a   1.000
_cell.length_b   1.000
_cell.length_c   1.000
_cell.angle_alpha   90.00
_cell.angle_beta   90.00
_cell.angle_gamma   90.00
#
_symmetry.space_group_name_H-M   'P 1'
#
loop_
_entity.id
_entity.type
_entity.pdbx_description
1 polymer ?
#
loop_
_entity_poly.entity_id
_entity_poly.type
_entity_poly.pdbx_seq_one_letter_code
_entity_poly.pdbx_strand_id
1 'polypeptide(L)'
;MLAYIVRRMLYAIPILIGVNLITFVLFFVVNSPDDVARMNLGAKRVTPEAVEKWKAEHGYDQPLLINSEAEGLARFTDTIFFEKSVKLFVFDFGPSDDGR
;
A
#
# COMPACT_ATOMS: atom_id res chain seq x y z
N MET A 1 26.59 -10.11 -24.12
CA MET A 1 25.39 -9.23 -24.02
C MET A 1 24.28 -9.85 -23.16
N LEU A 2 23.75 -11.04 -23.45
CA LEU A 2 22.68 -11.68 -22.66
C LEU A 2 23.04 -11.83 -21.16
N ALA A 3 24.20 -12.40 -20.84
CA ALA A 3 24.64 -12.58 -19.46
C ALA A 3 24.78 -11.25 -18.67
N TYR A 4 25.16 -10.18 -19.37
CA TYR A 4 25.23 -8.83 -18.78
C TYR A 4 23.83 -8.28 -18.49
N ILE A 5 22.88 -8.46 -19.41
CA ILE A 5 21.48 -8.05 -19.23
C ILE A 5 20.86 -8.81 -18.05
N VAL A 6 21.04 -10.13 -17.98
CA VAL A 6 20.52 -10.96 -16.88
C VAL A 6 21.10 -10.52 -15.54
N ARG A 7 22.42 -10.33 -15.45
CA ARG A 7 23.07 -9.82 -14.22
C ARG A 7 22.49 -8.47 -13.79
N ARG A 8 22.20 -7.58 -14.75
CA ARG A 8 21.62 -6.26 -14.48
C ARG A 8 20.15 -6.32 -14.04
N MET A 9 19.37 -7.23 -14.62
CA MET A 9 17.99 -7.50 -14.16
C MET A 9 17.97 -8.06 -12.74
N LEU A 10 18.91 -8.94 -12.40
CA LEU A 10 19.03 -9.48 -11.04
C LEU A 10 19.36 -8.39 -10.01
N TYR A 11 20.13 -7.37 -10.36
CA TYR A 11 20.36 -6.20 -9.49
C TYR A 11 19.13 -5.30 -9.36
N ALA A 12 18.24 -5.27 -10.35
CA ALA A 12 17.02 -4.48 -10.28
C ALA A 12 16.05 -5.03 -9.23
N ILE A 13 16.00 -6.35 -9.02
CA ILE A 13 15.09 -6.99 -8.05
C ILE A 13 15.26 -6.42 -6.62
N PRO A 14 16.46 -6.45 -5.98
CA PRO A 14 16.62 -5.90 -4.64
C PRO A 14 16.43 -4.38 -4.59
N ILE A 15 16.78 -3.66 -5.66
CA ILE A 15 16.56 -2.20 -5.75
C ILE A 15 15.06 -1.91 -5.75
N LEU A 16 14.28 -2.62 -6.56
CA LEU A 16 12.83 -2.46 -6.65
C LEU A 16 12.14 -2.78 -5.31
N ILE A 17 12.57 -3.85 -4.64
CA ILE A 17 12.08 -4.19 -3.29
C ILE A 17 12.41 -3.05 -2.32
N GLY A 18 13.65 -2.54 -2.34
CA GLY A 18 14.09 -1.47 -1.45
C GLY A 18 13.32 -0.16 -1.66
N VAL A 19 13.15 0.25 -2.92
CA VAL A 19 12.38 1.46 -3.26
C VAL A 19 10.92 1.28 -2.85
N ASN A 20 10.31 0.13 -3.12
CA ASN A 20 8.92 -0.15 -2.76
C ASN A 20 8.70 -0.14 -1.24
N LEU A 21 9.62 -0.73 -0.48
CA LEU A 21 9.57 -0.68 0.98
C LEU A 21 9.68 0.76 1.50
N ILE A 22 10.61 1.56 0.95
CA ILE A 22 10.77 2.97 1.32
C ILE A 22 9.50 3.74 0.98
N THR A 23 8.93 3.56 -0.22
CA THR A 23 7.68 4.23 -0.60
C THR A 23 6.54 3.83 0.33
N PHE A 24 6.40 2.55 0.66
CA PHE A 24 5.37 2.10 1.59
C PHE A 24 5.52 2.76 2.96
N VAL A 25 6.74 2.78 3.51
CA VAL A 25 7.01 3.43 4.80
C VAL A 25 6.65 4.92 4.74
N LEU A 26 7.06 5.63 3.70
CA LEU A 26 6.76 7.06 3.57
C LEU A 26 5.27 7.35 3.43
N PHE A 27 4.51 6.51 2.71
CA PHE A 27 3.10 6.77 2.40
C PHE A 27 2.11 6.19 3.41
N PHE A 28 2.46 5.14 4.14
CA PHE A 28 1.52 4.43 5.03
C PHE A 28 1.99 4.33 6.48
N VAL A 29 3.30 4.43 6.75
CA VAL A 29 3.84 4.42 8.12
C VAL A 29 4.04 5.85 8.61
N VAL A 30 4.66 6.70 7.79
CA VAL A 30 4.91 8.12 8.13
C VAL A 30 3.67 8.97 7.90
N ASN A 31 2.99 8.79 6.77
CA ASN A 31 1.67 9.35 6.53
C ASN A 31 0.64 8.29 6.94
N SER A 32 0.04 8.43 8.12
CA SER A 32 -0.90 7.41 8.58
C SER A 32 -2.13 7.36 7.67
N PRO A 33 -2.81 6.20 7.54
CA PRO A 33 -4.06 6.08 6.80
C PRO A 33 -5.11 7.13 7.18
N ASP A 34 -5.14 7.54 8.45
CA ASP A 34 -6.04 8.59 8.95
C ASP A 34 -5.68 9.96 8.37
N ASP A 35 -4.40 10.27 8.18
CA ASP A 35 -3.95 11.53 7.59
C ASP A 35 -4.33 11.59 6.12
N VAL A 36 -4.16 10.48 5.39
CA VAL A 36 -4.59 10.35 3.99
C VAL A 36 -6.10 10.55 3.86
N ALA A 37 -6.88 9.90 4.75
CA ALA A 37 -8.33 10.07 4.79
C ALA A 37 -8.75 11.53 5.06
N ARG A 38 -8.11 12.20 6.02
CA ARG A 38 -8.39 13.61 6.34
C ARG A 38 -8.00 14.55 5.20
N MET A 39 -6.94 14.23 4.46
CA MET A 39 -6.54 14.99 3.27
C MET A 39 -7.59 14.85 2.15
N ASN A 40 -8.08 13.63 1.90
CA ASN A 40 -9.08 13.37 0.85
C ASN A 40 -10.48 13.89 1.19
N LEU A 41 -10.90 13.80 2.46
CA LEU A 41 -12.21 14.30 2.93
C LEU A 41 -12.25 15.84 3.09
N GLY A 42 -11.10 16.50 2.98
CA GLY A 42 -10.97 17.96 3.08
C GLY A 42 -10.82 18.47 4.51
N ALA A 43 -10.02 19.52 4.69
CA ALA A 43 -9.56 19.99 6.01
C ALA A 43 -10.64 20.58 6.95
N LYS A 44 -11.89 20.78 6.51
CA LYS A 44 -12.93 21.44 7.31
C LYS A 44 -13.94 20.43 7.86
N ARG A 45 -13.78 20.08 9.14
CA ARG A 45 -14.69 19.26 9.97
C ARG A 45 -14.92 17.83 9.44
N VAL A 46 -13.83 17.09 9.28
CA VAL A 46 -13.93 15.64 9.10
C VAL A 46 -14.35 15.02 10.44
N THR A 47 -15.50 14.35 10.49
CA THR A 47 -15.89 13.59 11.69
C THR A 47 -15.11 12.29 11.75
N PRO A 48 -14.84 11.74 12.95
CA PRO A 48 -14.21 10.44 13.08
C PRO A 48 -14.96 9.34 12.30
N GLU A 49 -16.30 9.39 12.26
CA GLU A 49 -17.08 8.40 11.49
C GLU A 49 -16.82 8.51 9.99
N ALA A 50 -16.61 9.71 9.46
CA ALA A 50 -16.30 9.91 8.05
C ALA A 50 -14.91 9.37 7.70
N VAL A 51 -13.92 9.52 8.59
CA VAL A 51 -12.58 8.93 8.43
C VAL A 51 -12.66 7.40 8.40
N GLU A 52 -13.32 6.79 9.39
CA GLU A 52 -13.48 5.33 9.46
C GLU A 52 -14.20 4.78 8.23
N LYS A 53 -15.28 5.45 7.81
CA LYS A 53 -16.03 5.06 6.61
C LYS A 53 -15.16 5.14 5.36
N TRP A 54 -14.41 6.23 5.19
CA TRP A 54 -13.51 6.39 4.04
C TRP A 54 -12.42 5.31 4.03
N LYS A 55 -11.83 5.00 5.20
CA LYS A 55 -10.82 3.95 5.30
C LYS A 55 -11.37 2.59 4.91
N ALA A 56 -12.55 2.23 5.40
CA ALA A 56 -13.20 0.96 5.07
C ALA A 56 -13.56 0.88 3.57
N GLU A 57 -14.03 1.96 2.97
CA GLU A 57 -14.35 2.01 1.53
C GLU A 57 -13.11 1.88 0.63
N HIS A 58 -11.95 2.36 1.09
CA HIS A 58 -10.71 2.40 0.31
C HIS A 58 -9.69 1.31 0.73
N GLY A 59 -10.05 0.42 1.66
CA GLY A 59 -9.20 -0.69 2.14
C GLY A 59 -8.04 -0.26 3.05
N TYR A 60 -8.14 0.91 3.66
CA TYR A 60 -7.15 1.46 4.60
C TYR A 60 -7.41 1.06 6.05
N ASP A 61 -8.44 0.25 6.31
CA ASP A 61 -8.77 -0.36 7.60
C ASP A 61 -7.99 -1.67 7.86
N GLN A 62 -7.22 -2.14 6.88
CA GLN A 62 -6.43 -3.37 6.99
C GLN A 62 -5.12 -3.18 7.77
N PRO A 63 -4.56 -4.26 8.34
CA PRO A 63 -3.22 -4.23 8.94
C PRO A 63 -2.13 -3.85 7.92
N LEU A 64 -1.10 -3.11 8.37
CA LEU A 64 -0.05 -2.60 7.49
C LEU A 64 0.79 -3.71 6.83
N LEU A 65 1.27 -4.68 7.61
CA LEU A 65 2.24 -5.70 7.15
C LEU A 65 1.86 -7.14 7.49
N ILE A 66 1.15 -7.36 8.59
CA ILE A 66 0.80 -8.70 9.07
C ILE A 66 -0.62 -8.64 9.62
N ASN A 67 -1.50 -9.45 9.04
CA ASN A 67 -2.86 -9.63 9.53
C ASN A 67 -2.91 -10.79 10.53
N SER A 68 -2.98 -10.45 11.81
CA SER A 68 -3.00 -11.44 12.89
C SER A 68 -4.33 -12.19 13.00
N GLU A 69 -5.40 -11.63 12.44
CA GLU A 69 -6.75 -12.21 12.45
C GLU A 69 -6.95 -13.20 11.29
N ALA A 70 -6.15 -13.09 10.22
CA ALA A 70 -6.19 -13.99 9.09
C ALA A 70 -5.34 -15.27 9.30
N GLU A 71 -5.78 -16.37 8.68
CA GLU A 71 -5.12 -17.67 8.74
C GLU A 71 -4.34 -17.99 7.45
N GLY A 72 -3.24 -18.76 7.59
CA GLY A 72 -2.45 -19.22 6.45
C GLY A 72 -1.74 -18.08 5.69
N LEU A 73 -1.78 -18.12 4.35
CA LEU A 73 -1.14 -17.10 3.49
C LEU A 73 -1.86 -15.73 3.56
N ALA A 74 -3.13 -15.72 3.96
CA ALA A 74 -3.93 -14.50 4.09
C ALA A 74 -3.34 -13.52 5.10
N ARG A 75 -2.58 -14.01 6.09
CA ARG A 75 -1.81 -13.19 7.03
C ARG A 75 -0.87 -12.18 6.38
N PHE A 76 -0.35 -12.49 5.19
CA PHE A 76 0.56 -11.63 4.44
C PHE A 76 -0.11 -10.94 3.27
N THR A 77 -1.14 -11.55 2.67
CA THR A 77 -1.84 -10.98 1.51
C THR A 77 -2.93 -9.99 1.89
N ASP A 78 -3.58 -10.15 3.05
CA ASP A 78 -4.67 -9.28 3.50
C ASP A 78 -4.09 -8.11 4.30
N THR A 79 -3.20 -7.37 3.66
CA THR A 79 -2.46 -6.25 4.26
C THR A 79 -2.34 -5.10 3.28
N ILE A 80 -2.24 -3.87 3.81
CA ILE A 80 -2.07 -2.67 2.99
C ILE A 80 -0.79 -2.76 2.15
N PHE A 81 0.30 -3.33 2.69
CA PHE A 81 1.53 -3.52 1.94
C PHE A 81 1.33 -4.41 0.72
N PHE A 82 0.63 -5.53 0.87
CA PHE A 82 0.39 -6.42 -0.27
C PHE A 82 -0.52 -5.75 -1.29
N GLU A 83 -1.63 -5.18 -0.84
CA GLU A 83 -2.66 -4.59 -1.70
C GLU A 83 -2.16 -3.35 -2.45
N LYS A 84 -1.48 -2.43 -1.76
CA LYS A 84 -1.08 -1.13 -2.33
C LYS A 84 0.37 -1.09 -2.82
N SER A 85 1.22 -2.07 -2.47
CA SER A 85 2.64 -2.08 -2.89
C SER A 85 3.05 -3.31 -3.70
N VAL A 86 2.64 -4.52 -3.32
CA VAL A 86 3.07 -5.75 -3.99
C VAL A 86 2.29 -5.99 -5.29
N LYS A 87 0.97 -5.75 -5.29
CA LYS A 87 0.12 -5.89 -6.49
C LYS A 87 0.57 -5.02 -7.68
N LEU A 88 1.21 -3.88 -7.42
CA LEU A 88 1.79 -3.02 -8.45
C LEU A 88 2.85 -3.72 -9.31
N PHE A 89 3.59 -4.69 -8.76
CA PHE A 89 4.59 -5.45 -9.51
C PHE A 89 3.97 -6.42 -10.51
N VAL A 90 2.72 -6.84 -10.30
CA VAL A 90 1.94 -7.64 -11.24
C VAL A 90 1.01 -6.79 -12.10
N PHE A 91 1.22 -5.47 -12.12
CA PHE A 91 0.42 -4.49 -12.86
C PHE A 91 -1.06 -4.44 -12.45
N ASP A 92 -1.36 -4.87 -11.23
CA ASP A 92 -2.66 -4.67 -10.60
C ASP A 92 -2.60 -3.38 -9.78
N PHE A 93 -3.13 -2.29 -10.35
CA PHE A 93 -3.08 -0.95 -9.77
C PHE A 93 -4.26 -0.63 -8.86
N GLY A 94 -5.32 -1.44 -8.91
CA GLY A 94 -6.56 -1.16 -8.20
C GLY A 94 -7.26 0.14 -8.63
N PRO A 95 -8.35 0.51 -7.93
CA PRO A 95 -9.04 1.78 -8.13
C PRO A 95 -8.24 2.95 -7.54
N SER A 96 -8.39 4.14 -8.13
CA SER A 96 -7.82 5.38 -7.60
C SER A 96 -8.61 5.89 -6.41
N ASP A 97 -7.91 6.41 -5.41
CA ASP A 97 -8.54 6.99 -4.20
C ASP A 97 -9.14 8.40 -4.47
N ASP A 98 -8.96 8.94 -5.68
CA ASP A 98 -9.46 10.25 -6.13
C ASP A 98 -10.93 10.22 -6.64
N GLY A 99 -11.54 9.04 -6.79
CA GLY A 99 -12.95 8.89 -7.17
C GLY A 99 -13.35 9.53 -8.51
N ARG A 100 -12.41 9.67 -9.45
CA ARG A 100 -12.61 10.26 -10.79
C ARG A 100 -12.42 9.25 -11.91
#